data_AF-A0A084VT29-F1
#
_entry.id   AF-A0A084VT29-F1
#
_cell.length_a   1.000
_cell.length_b   1.000
_cell.length_c   1.000
_cell.angle_alpha   90.00
_cell.angle_beta   90.00
_cell.angle_gamma   90.00
#
_symmetry.space_group_name_H-M   'P 1'
#
loop_
_entity.id
_entity.type
_entity.pdbx_description
1 polymer ?
#
loop_
_entity_poly.entity_id
_entity_poly.type
_entity_poly.pdbx_seq_one_letter_code
_entity_poly.pdbx_strand_id
1 'polypeptide(L)'
;MDFFVIDTVGDTGNRGRVDFPTVPKLPKPYVSVFDGTIPVSAVEVKKEEEQSEDDDDDDFGGLPPPGESITKILTTPVDDMSLIVDYKKQSQNVRAFRADTRASKSKGRSTNQGITQKNELNQTDVNAEMKSAVLTPSIEKKDNIARLGMSEAALRKLNRAERQKTKGKDWFDMAAPEVTPELKNELDLIRMRSVLDPKKVYGRVEKRSTPKYFEIGTVLESPLDHFNERGLKKTKKQSLVDDLMADAEFQKFNKRKYAEALEKRKKKAYHKVVLKMKKDKKKKK
;
A
#
# COMPACT_ATOMS: atom_id res chain seq x y z
N MET A 1 53.88 -9.11 37.20
CA MET A 1 53.55 -10.48 36.75
C MET A 1 52.70 -11.03 37.85
N ASP A 2 51.39 -10.82 37.72
CA ASP A 2 50.48 -10.88 38.86
C ASP A 2 49.68 -12.18 38.72
N PHE A 3 50.00 -13.12 39.59
CA PHE A 3 49.44 -14.46 39.61
C PHE A 3 48.04 -14.41 40.26
N PHE A 4 47.00 -14.68 39.48
CA PHE A 4 45.67 -14.96 40.02
C PHE A 4 45.66 -16.36 40.62
N VAL A 5 45.52 -16.44 41.94
CA VAL A 5 45.23 -17.67 42.68
C VAL A 5 43.71 -17.88 42.65
N ILE A 6 43.26 -18.99 42.08
CA ILE A 6 41.87 -19.42 42.13
C ILE A 6 41.67 -20.15 43.45
N ASP A 7 40.91 -19.55 44.37
CA ASP A 7 40.47 -20.21 45.60
C ASP A 7 39.30 -21.16 45.30
N THR A 8 39.38 -22.40 45.78
CA THR A 8 38.46 -23.51 45.45
C THR A 8 37.65 -24.01 46.65
N VAL A 9 37.46 -23.22 47.70
CA VAL A 9 36.53 -23.57 48.79
C VAL A 9 35.20 -22.84 48.63
N GLY A 10 34.19 -23.63 48.26
CA GLY A 10 32.82 -23.16 48.05
C GLY A 10 32.16 -22.70 49.35
N ASP A 11 31.60 -21.50 49.30
CA ASP A 11 30.74 -20.92 50.33
C ASP A 11 29.46 -21.75 50.48
N THR A 12 29.43 -22.66 51.46
CA THR A 12 28.24 -23.40 51.88
C THR A 12 27.58 -22.65 53.03
N GLY A 13 26.88 -21.56 52.73
CA GLY A 13 26.46 -20.65 53.80
C GLY A 13 25.20 -19.81 53.61
N ASN A 14 24.25 -20.12 52.71
CA ASN A 14 22.93 -19.46 52.77
C ASN A 14 21.83 -20.19 51.98
N ARG A 15 21.02 -21.03 52.62
CA ARG A 15 19.76 -21.54 52.03
C ARG A 15 18.59 -20.67 52.50
N GLY A 16 18.57 -19.43 52.03
CA GLY A 16 17.35 -18.60 52.03
C GLY A 16 16.40 -19.14 50.97
N ARG A 17 15.21 -19.58 51.38
CA ARG A 17 14.14 -20.02 50.48
C ARG A 17 13.65 -18.80 49.68
N VAL A 18 14.04 -18.71 48.41
CA VAL A 18 13.55 -17.67 47.51
C VAL A 18 12.21 -18.15 46.95
N ASP A 19 11.10 -17.61 47.47
CA ASP A 19 9.79 -17.86 46.90
C ASP A 19 9.68 -17.08 45.58
N PHE A 20 9.77 -17.79 44.45
CA PHE A 20 9.52 -17.22 43.13
C PHE A 20 8.04 -16.81 43.03
N PRO A 21 7.71 -15.64 42.47
CA PRO A 21 6.32 -15.23 42.28
C PRO A 21 5.60 -16.19 41.34
N THR A 22 4.41 -16.65 41.76
CA THR A 22 3.52 -17.50 40.95
C THR A 22 3.13 -16.78 39.67
N VAL A 23 3.55 -17.34 38.53
CA VAL A 23 3.18 -16.86 37.19
C VAL A 23 1.66 -16.96 37.02
N PRO A 24 0.94 -15.89 36.60
CA PRO A 24 -0.49 -15.97 36.35
C PRO A 24 -0.74 -16.94 35.18
N LYS A 25 -1.60 -17.95 35.42
CA LYS A 25 -2.03 -18.88 34.37
C LYS A 25 -2.77 -18.11 33.29
N LEU A 26 -2.28 -18.22 32.05
CA LEU A 26 -2.95 -17.69 30.88
C LEU A 26 -4.37 -18.28 30.75
N PRO A 27 -5.37 -17.50 30.31
CA PRO A 27 -6.69 -18.04 30.02
C PRO A 27 -6.60 -19.13 28.95
N LYS A 28 -7.44 -20.16 29.07
CA LYS A 28 -7.52 -21.24 28.08
C LYS A 28 -7.81 -20.65 26.70
N PRO A 29 -7.21 -21.19 25.62
CA PRO A 29 -7.46 -20.68 24.28
C PRO A 29 -8.96 -20.80 23.97
N TYR A 30 -9.56 -19.67 23.62
CA TYR A 30 -10.92 -19.59 23.13
C TYR A 30 -10.97 -20.32 21.78
N VAL A 31 -11.60 -21.49 21.75
CA VAL A 31 -11.94 -22.17 20.49
C VAL A 31 -13.19 -21.49 19.96
N SER A 32 -13.03 -20.60 18.99
CA SER A 32 -14.15 -19.99 18.28
C SER A 32 -14.86 -21.08 17.47
N VAL A 33 -16.08 -21.45 17.87
CA VAL A 33 -16.98 -22.22 17.02
C VAL A 33 -17.49 -21.26 15.95
N PHE A 34 -16.78 -21.22 14.82
CA PHE A 34 -17.15 -20.45 13.65
C PHE A 34 -18.31 -21.15 12.94
N ASP A 35 -19.53 -20.79 13.29
CA ASP A 35 -20.73 -21.17 12.55
C ASP A 35 -20.88 -20.15 11.40
N GLY A 36 -20.83 -20.63 10.16
CA GLY A 36 -20.49 -19.87 8.95
C GLY A 36 -21.51 -18.81 8.49
N THR A 37 -21.94 -17.92 9.38
CA THR A 37 -22.88 -16.84 9.08
C THR A 37 -22.19 -15.49 9.31
N ILE A 38 -21.80 -14.83 8.22
CA ILE A 38 -21.23 -13.48 8.26
C ILE A 38 -22.40 -12.47 8.33
N PRO A 39 -22.54 -11.64 9.38
CA PRO A 39 -23.38 -10.46 9.31
C PRO A 39 -22.70 -9.43 8.39
N VAL A 40 -23.40 -9.06 7.32
CA VAL A 40 -22.97 -8.02 6.37
C VAL A 40 -23.03 -6.67 7.09
N SER A 41 -21.91 -6.23 7.67
CA SER A 41 -21.68 -4.82 7.99
C SER A 41 -21.04 -4.15 6.78
N ALA A 42 -21.73 -3.15 6.25
CA ALA A 42 -21.29 -2.36 5.12
C ALA A 42 -20.01 -1.58 5.49
N VAL A 43 -18.88 -1.97 4.90
CA VAL A 43 -17.64 -1.20 4.90
C VAL A 43 -17.61 -0.40 3.61
N GLU A 44 -17.65 0.92 3.77
CA GLU A 44 -17.47 1.90 2.71
C GLU A 44 -16.06 1.78 2.12
N VAL A 45 -15.99 1.48 0.82
CA VAL A 45 -14.76 1.46 0.04
C VAL A 45 -14.45 2.89 -0.39
N LYS A 46 -13.39 3.47 0.17
CA LYS A 46 -12.74 4.67 -0.38
C LYS A 46 -12.20 4.32 -1.78
N LYS A 47 -12.80 4.92 -2.80
CA LYS A 47 -12.26 4.94 -4.17
C LYS A 47 -11.11 5.94 -4.24
N GLU A 48 -10.01 5.47 -4.81
CA GLU A 48 -8.90 6.30 -5.29
C GLU A 48 -9.40 7.12 -6.48
N GLU A 49 -9.19 8.43 -6.43
CA GLU A 49 -9.51 9.36 -7.52
C GLU A 49 -8.44 9.25 -8.61
N GLU A 50 -8.89 8.87 -9.81
CA GLU A 50 -8.14 9.12 -11.03
C GLU A 50 -8.22 10.61 -11.35
N GLN A 51 -7.05 11.20 -11.58
CA GLN A 51 -6.88 12.59 -11.93
C GLN A 51 -7.38 12.80 -13.36
N SER A 52 -8.63 13.22 -13.52
CA SER A 52 -9.15 13.74 -14.79
C SER A 52 -8.59 15.15 -14.99
N GLU A 53 -7.71 15.27 -15.99
CA GLU A 53 -7.44 16.53 -16.66
C GLU A 53 -8.73 16.97 -17.38
N ASP A 54 -9.03 18.27 -17.30
CA ASP A 54 -10.19 18.99 -17.83
C ASP A 54 -11.39 19.13 -16.87
N ASP A 55 -11.32 20.17 -16.02
CA ASP A 55 -12.42 21.10 -15.71
C ASP A 55 -11.83 22.36 -15.05
N ASP A 56 -11.67 23.42 -15.85
CA ASP A 56 -11.19 24.76 -15.47
C ASP A 56 -12.30 25.55 -14.71
N ASP A 57 -12.95 24.91 -13.74
CA ASP A 57 -14.05 25.51 -12.98
C ASP A 57 -13.52 26.39 -11.83
N ASP A 58 -13.41 27.68 -12.14
CA ASP A 58 -13.67 28.84 -11.26
C ASP A 58 -13.15 28.81 -9.80
N ASP A 59 -11.89 28.42 -9.58
CA ASP A 59 -11.18 28.78 -8.34
C ASP A 59 -10.84 30.29 -8.33
N PHE A 60 -11.81 31.10 -7.89
CA PHE A 60 -11.64 32.53 -7.59
C PHE A 60 -10.89 32.79 -6.27
N GLY A 61 -10.29 31.77 -5.63
CA GLY A 61 -9.53 31.93 -4.40
C GLY A 61 -10.38 32.44 -3.23
N GLY A 62 -11.67 32.08 -3.18
CA GLY A 62 -12.63 32.49 -2.16
C GLY A 62 -13.30 33.85 -2.39
N LEU A 63 -13.11 34.48 -3.56
CA LEU A 63 -13.86 35.67 -3.97
C LEU A 63 -15.12 35.26 -4.77
N PRO A 64 -16.28 35.88 -4.55
CA PRO A 64 -17.47 35.56 -5.34
C PRO A 64 -17.30 36.01 -6.79
N PRO A 65 -17.97 35.33 -7.74
CA PRO A 65 -17.92 35.67 -9.15
C PRO A 65 -18.41 37.12 -9.41
N PRO A 66 -17.82 37.82 -10.40
CA PRO A 66 -18.14 39.22 -10.65
C PRO A 66 -19.58 39.39 -11.18
N GLY A 67 -20.46 39.93 -10.34
CA GLY A 67 -21.88 40.19 -10.68
C GLY A 67 -22.84 39.86 -9.54
N GLU A 68 -22.41 39.07 -8.56
CA GLU A 68 -23.18 38.73 -7.37
C GLU A 68 -22.69 39.57 -6.19
N SER A 69 -23.60 40.31 -5.53
CA SER A 69 -23.23 41.04 -4.32
C SER A 69 -23.07 40.06 -3.16
N ILE A 70 -22.00 40.22 -2.38
CA ILE A 70 -21.72 39.41 -1.18
C ILE A 70 -22.94 39.37 -0.24
N THR A 71 -23.72 40.46 -0.20
CA THR A 71 -24.95 40.56 0.59
C THR A 71 -26.03 39.57 0.18
N LYS A 72 -26.11 39.18 -1.09
CA LYS A 72 -27.13 38.24 -1.60
C LYS A 72 -26.84 36.82 -1.10
N ILE A 73 -25.57 36.41 -1.10
CA ILE A 73 -25.11 35.09 -0.65
C ILE A 73 -25.27 34.92 0.88
N LEU A 74 -25.04 36.00 1.65
CA LEU A 74 -25.21 35.95 3.11
C LEU A 74 -26.68 35.92 3.56
N THR A 75 -27.61 36.28 2.67
CA THR A 75 -29.05 36.30 2.96
C THR A 75 -29.81 35.09 2.43
N THR A 76 -29.21 34.24 1.61
CA THR A 76 -29.86 33.02 1.10
C THR A 76 -29.88 31.94 2.18
N PRO A 77 -31.06 31.40 2.57
CA PRO A 77 -31.15 30.27 3.48
C PRO A 77 -30.53 29.01 2.84
N VAL A 78 -29.94 28.17 3.69
CA VAL A 78 -29.04 27.06 3.34
C VAL A 78 -29.72 25.94 2.52
N ASP A 79 -31.05 25.96 2.41
CA ASP A 79 -31.85 24.89 1.82
C ASP A 79 -31.92 24.92 0.28
N ASP A 80 -31.61 26.06 -0.37
CA ASP A 80 -31.73 26.23 -1.83
C ASP A 80 -30.43 25.90 -2.61
N MET A 81 -29.44 25.28 -1.96
CA MET A 81 -28.21 24.80 -2.62
C MET A 81 -28.51 23.51 -3.41
N SER A 82 -28.84 23.63 -4.70
CA SER A 82 -29.07 22.49 -5.58
C SER A 82 -27.78 21.71 -5.87
N LEU A 83 -27.55 20.64 -5.10
CA LEU A 83 -26.56 19.61 -5.41
C LEU A 83 -27.06 18.78 -6.60
N ILE A 84 -26.61 19.14 -7.79
CA ILE A 84 -26.83 18.35 -9.01
C ILE A 84 -25.90 17.13 -8.95
N VAL A 85 -26.43 15.98 -8.59
CA VAL A 85 -25.78 14.67 -8.74
C VAL A 85 -26.67 13.80 -9.62
N ASP A 86 -26.37 13.80 -10.92
CA ASP A 86 -27.02 12.95 -11.92
C ASP A 86 -26.51 11.51 -11.79
N TYR A 87 -27.20 10.66 -11.03
CA TYR A 87 -26.89 9.22 -11.00
C TYR A 87 -27.63 8.49 -12.13
N LYS A 88 -26.91 8.25 -13.24
CA LYS A 88 -27.37 7.46 -14.37
C LYS A 88 -27.56 5.99 -13.95
N LYS A 89 -28.81 5.56 -13.74
CA LYS A 89 -29.18 4.16 -13.46
C LYS A 89 -28.86 3.28 -14.67
N GLN A 90 -27.72 2.60 -14.63
CA GLN A 90 -27.37 1.55 -15.59
C GLN A 90 -28.14 0.27 -15.22
N SER A 91 -29.20 -0.05 -15.96
CA SER A 91 -29.91 -1.31 -15.83
C SER A 91 -28.99 -2.46 -16.26
N GLN A 92 -28.59 -3.28 -15.30
CA GLN A 92 -27.92 -4.55 -15.58
C GLN A 92 -28.95 -5.51 -16.17
N ASN A 93 -28.84 -5.78 -17.47
CA ASN A 93 -29.55 -6.87 -18.12
C ASN A 93 -29.08 -8.19 -17.50
N VAL A 94 -29.84 -8.72 -16.54
CA VAL A 94 -29.64 -10.07 -16.02
C VAL A 94 -30.06 -11.03 -17.12
N ARG A 95 -29.08 -11.58 -17.83
CA ARG A 95 -29.29 -12.65 -18.81
C ARG A 95 -29.75 -13.87 -18.00
N ALA A 96 -31.03 -14.21 -18.10
CA ALA A 96 -31.57 -15.41 -17.49
C ALA A 96 -30.75 -16.63 -17.93
N PHE A 97 -30.10 -17.29 -16.98
CA PHE A 97 -29.37 -18.54 -17.20
C PHE A 97 -30.39 -19.61 -17.57
N ARG A 98 -30.59 -19.83 -18.87
CA ARG A 98 -31.31 -20.99 -19.36
C ARG A 98 -30.33 -22.16 -19.35
N ALA A 99 -30.59 -23.15 -18.50
CA ALA A 99 -29.90 -24.42 -18.56
C ALA A 99 -30.25 -25.07 -19.92
N ASP A 100 -29.30 -25.04 -20.86
CA ASP A 100 -29.41 -25.79 -22.10
C ASP A 100 -29.31 -27.29 -21.77
N THR A 101 -30.46 -27.94 -21.59
CA THR A 101 -30.59 -29.40 -21.46
C THR A 101 -30.55 -30.09 -22.84
N ARG A 102 -29.71 -29.60 -23.75
CA ARG A 102 -29.43 -30.31 -25.01
C ARG A 102 -28.27 -31.25 -24.76
N ALA A 103 -28.51 -32.55 -24.91
CA ALA A 103 -27.49 -33.58 -24.87
C ALA A 103 -26.37 -33.23 -25.86
N SER A 104 -25.28 -32.63 -25.36
CA SER A 104 -24.10 -32.43 -26.17
C SER A 104 -23.50 -33.80 -26.45
N LYS A 105 -23.51 -34.22 -27.72
CA LYS A 105 -22.68 -35.34 -28.18
C LYS A 105 -21.23 -34.86 -28.12
N SER A 106 -20.62 -34.92 -26.95
CA SER A 106 -19.17 -34.84 -26.85
C SER A 106 -18.61 -36.08 -27.55
N LYS A 107 -17.94 -35.87 -28.68
CA LYS A 107 -17.07 -36.89 -29.28
C LYS A 107 -15.82 -36.99 -28.41
N GLY A 108 -15.97 -37.54 -27.21
CA GLY A 108 -14.86 -38.08 -26.44
C GLY A 108 -14.38 -39.33 -27.14
N ARG A 109 -13.19 -39.28 -27.75
CA ARG A 109 -12.52 -40.46 -28.28
C ARG A 109 -12.06 -41.29 -27.09
N SER A 110 -12.87 -42.24 -26.63
CA SER A 110 -12.39 -43.26 -25.70
C SER A 110 -11.41 -44.14 -26.47
N THR A 111 -10.16 -44.15 -26.03
CA THR A 111 -9.27 -45.27 -26.38
C THR A 111 -9.80 -46.48 -25.64
N ASN A 112 -10.60 -47.29 -26.30
CA ASN A 112 -10.94 -48.62 -25.83
C ASN A 112 -9.64 -49.44 -25.83
N GLN A 113 -8.95 -49.49 -24.70
CA GLN A 113 -7.98 -50.55 -24.48
C GLN A 113 -8.80 -51.83 -24.31
N GLY A 114 -8.66 -52.74 -25.28
CA GLY A 114 -9.33 -54.04 -25.25
C GLY A 114 -8.96 -54.81 -23.99
N ILE A 115 -9.92 -55.59 -23.49
CA ILE A 115 -9.75 -56.48 -22.35
C ILE A 115 -8.69 -57.53 -22.73
N THR A 116 -7.48 -57.40 -22.19
CA THR A 116 -6.46 -58.46 -22.25
C THR A 116 -6.63 -59.37 -21.03
N GLN A 117 -6.27 -60.66 -21.12
CA GLN A 117 -6.39 -61.65 -20.02
C GLN A 117 -5.79 -61.20 -18.65
N LYS A 118 -4.89 -60.20 -18.64
CA LYS A 118 -4.37 -59.55 -17.43
C LYS A 118 -5.39 -58.69 -16.67
N ASN A 119 -6.50 -58.32 -17.31
CA ASN A 119 -7.59 -57.53 -16.75
C ASN A 119 -8.74 -58.41 -16.21
N GLU A 120 -8.69 -59.73 -16.42
CA GLU A 120 -9.75 -60.68 -16.03
C GLU A 120 -9.64 -61.14 -14.57
N LEU A 121 -8.48 -60.95 -13.95
CA LEU A 121 -8.31 -61.09 -12.52
C LEU A 121 -8.46 -59.69 -11.91
N ASN A 122 -9.49 -59.49 -11.08
CA ASN A 122 -9.78 -58.26 -10.33
C ASN A 122 -8.71 -57.94 -9.26
N GLN A 123 -7.44 -58.08 -9.62
CA GLN A 123 -6.30 -57.77 -8.79
C GLN A 123 -5.76 -56.42 -9.27
N THR A 124 -6.44 -55.36 -8.87
CA THR A 124 -5.91 -54.00 -9.06
C THR A 124 -4.64 -53.88 -8.24
N ASP A 125 -3.56 -53.43 -8.87
CA ASP A 125 -2.36 -53.08 -8.13
C ASP A 125 -2.66 -51.78 -7.35
N VAL A 126 -3.12 -51.95 -6.12
CA VAL A 126 -3.44 -50.84 -5.20
C VAL A 126 -2.25 -49.90 -5.08
N ASN A 127 -1.00 -50.40 -5.12
CA ASN A 127 0.17 -49.55 -5.07
C ASN A 127 0.35 -48.73 -6.35
N ALA A 128 0.00 -49.27 -7.52
CA ALA A 128 0.02 -48.51 -8.78
C ALA A 128 -1.06 -47.43 -8.81
N GLU A 129 -2.26 -47.70 -8.30
CA GLU A 129 -3.36 -46.74 -8.25
C GLU A 129 -3.13 -45.64 -7.20
N MET A 130 -2.63 -46.02 -6.01
CA MET A 130 -2.32 -45.10 -4.91
C MET A 130 -1.15 -44.14 -5.22
N LYS A 131 -0.33 -44.40 -6.26
CA LYS A 131 0.67 -43.44 -6.74
C LYS A 131 0.05 -42.15 -7.29
N SER A 132 -1.19 -42.21 -7.78
CA SER A 132 -1.92 -41.06 -8.30
C SER A 132 -2.73 -40.32 -7.22
N ALA A 133 -2.83 -40.90 -6.02
CA ALA A 133 -3.57 -40.31 -4.92
C ALA A 133 -2.90 -39.04 -4.41
N VAL A 134 -3.70 -38.00 -4.20
CA VAL A 134 -3.23 -36.74 -3.61
C VAL A 134 -2.78 -36.95 -2.15
N LEU A 135 -3.43 -37.88 -1.43
CA LEU A 135 -3.25 -38.25 -0.02
C LEU A 135 -2.18 -39.36 0.19
N THR A 136 -0.90 -39.01 0.03
CA THR A 136 0.24 -39.83 0.43
C THR A 136 0.71 -39.53 1.86
N PRO A 137 1.30 -40.49 2.61
CA PRO A 137 1.91 -40.23 3.93
C PRO A 137 3.00 -39.13 3.92
N SER A 138 3.58 -38.85 2.76
CA SER A 138 4.58 -37.79 2.57
C SER A 138 3.99 -36.38 2.48
N ILE A 139 2.66 -36.20 2.56
CA ILE A 139 2.03 -34.86 2.60
C ILE A 139 2.41 -34.08 3.84
N GLU A 140 2.61 -34.76 4.98
CA GLU A 140 2.99 -34.13 6.24
C GLU A 140 4.33 -33.38 6.10
N LYS A 141 5.18 -33.80 5.16
CA LYS A 141 6.48 -33.17 4.86
C LYS A 141 6.39 -31.99 3.90
N LYS A 142 5.23 -31.70 3.31
CA LYS A 142 5.04 -30.56 2.40
C LYS A 142 4.66 -29.33 3.21
N ASP A 143 5.49 -28.30 3.17
CA ASP A 143 5.33 -27.07 3.97
C ASP A 143 4.01 -26.32 3.74
N ASN A 144 3.35 -26.54 2.59
CA ASN A 144 2.14 -25.79 2.20
C ASN A 144 0.98 -26.72 1.81
N ILE A 145 0.40 -27.42 2.79
CA ILE A 145 -0.77 -28.31 2.58
C ILE A 145 -1.95 -27.52 1.98
N ALA A 146 -2.13 -26.25 2.38
CA ALA A 146 -3.19 -25.38 1.87
C ALA A 146 -3.16 -25.19 0.35
N ARG A 147 -1.98 -25.26 -0.29
CA ARG A 147 -1.84 -25.12 -1.76
C ARG A 147 -2.29 -26.35 -2.52
N LEU A 148 -2.31 -27.51 -1.88
CA LEU A 148 -2.61 -28.80 -2.52
C LEU A 148 -4.10 -28.93 -2.89
N GLY A 149 -4.99 -28.33 -2.11
CA GLY A 149 -6.44 -28.34 -2.34
C GLY A 149 -6.94 -27.24 -3.29
N MET A 150 -6.05 -26.38 -3.80
CA MET A 150 -6.45 -25.24 -4.63
C MET A 150 -6.53 -25.62 -6.11
N SER A 151 -7.42 -24.96 -6.85
CA SER A 151 -7.42 -25.07 -8.31
C SER A 151 -6.12 -24.54 -8.91
N GLU A 152 -5.72 -25.07 -10.07
CA GLU A 152 -4.49 -24.61 -10.75
C GLU A 152 -4.52 -23.11 -11.04
N ALA A 153 -5.69 -22.56 -11.39
CA ALA A 153 -5.89 -21.13 -11.61
C ALA A 153 -5.64 -20.31 -10.33
N ALA A 154 -6.14 -20.79 -9.18
CA ALA A 154 -5.91 -20.14 -7.89
C ALA A 154 -4.43 -20.18 -7.49
N LEU A 155 -3.74 -21.32 -7.72
CA LEU A 155 -2.32 -21.46 -7.45
C LEU A 155 -1.48 -20.52 -8.34
N ARG A 156 -1.81 -20.42 -9.64
CA ARG A 156 -1.17 -19.46 -10.56
C ARG A 156 -1.36 -18.02 -10.10
N LYS A 157 -2.55 -17.67 -9.57
CA LYS A 157 -2.84 -16.33 -9.02
C LYS A 157 -2.02 -16.04 -7.77
N LEU A 158 -1.94 -16.98 -6.82
CA LEU A 158 -1.12 -16.83 -5.61
C LEU A 158 0.36 -16.67 -5.95
N ASN A 159 0.89 -17.52 -6.83
CA ASN A 159 2.28 -17.43 -7.26
C ASN A 159 2.60 -16.13 -8.00
N ARG A 160 1.62 -15.51 -8.68
CA ARG A 160 1.77 -14.17 -9.26
C ARG A 160 1.79 -13.10 -8.18
N ALA A 161 0.90 -13.19 -7.19
CA ALA A 161 0.86 -12.24 -6.08
C ALA A 161 2.15 -12.27 -5.25
N GLU A 162 2.69 -13.45 -4.94
CA GLU A 162 3.97 -13.59 -4.25
C GLU A 162 5.13 -13.02 -5.06
N ARG A 163 5.19 -13.31 -6.36
CA ARG A 163 6.18 -12.71 -7.27
C ARG A 163 6.04 -11.20 -7.44
N GLN A 164 4.87 -10.62 -7.15
CA GLN A 164 4.65 -9.18 -7.20
C GLN A 164 5.07 -8.45 -5.92
N LYS A 165 5.30 -9.19 -4.82
CA LYS A 165 5.77 -8.64 -3.55
C LYS A 165 7.26 -8.32 -3.59
N THR A 166 8.03 -9.08 -4.38
CA THR A 166 9.47 -8.85 -4.55
C THR A 166 9.78 -8.50 -6.00
N LYS A 167 10.88 -7.80 -6.22
CA LYS A 167 11.36 -7.50 -7.58
C LYS A 167 11.96 -8.74 -8.28
N GLY A 168 12.26 -9.78 -7.50
CA GLY A 168 12.81 -11.06 -7.93
C GLY A 168 14.30 -11.22 -7.66
N LYS A 169 14.80 -12.43 -7.92
CA LYS A 169 16.18 -12.85 -7.61
C LYS A 169 17.26 -12.02 -8.31
N ASP A 170 16.98 -11.51 -9.50
CA ASP A 170 17.91 -10.66 -10.25
C ASP A 170 18.22 -9.34 -9.53
N TRP A 171 17.35 -8.94 -8.60
CA TRP A 171 17.52 -7.75 -7.77
C TRP A 171 17.36 -8.07 -6.28
N PHE A 172 18.08 -9.11 -5.84
CA PHE A 172 18.21 -9.55 -4.43
C PHE A 172 16.87 -9.66 -3.69
N ASP A 173 15.80 -10.00 -4.39
CA ASP A 173 14.45 -10.12 -3.84
C ASP A 173 13.96 -8.86 -3.09
N MET A 174 14.38 -7.68 -3.55
CA MET A 174 13.96 -6.38 -2.99
C MET A 174 12.44 -6.32 -2.82
N ALA A 175 12.01 -6.02 -1.59
CA ALA A 175 10.60 -6.00 -1.24
C ALA A 175 9.87 -4.78 -1.84
N ALA A 176 8.56 -4.89 -2.00
CA ALA A 176 7.66 -3.77 -2.21
C ALA A 176 7.08 -3.34 -0.85
N PRO A 177 7.55 -2.23 -0.25
CA PRO A 177 6.97 -1.74 0.99
C PRO A 177 5.52 -1.28 0.76
N GLU A 178 4.72 -1.38 1.81
CA GLU A 178 3.41 -0.74 1.84
C GLU A 178 3.59 0.77 1.91
N VAL A 179 2.92 1.52 1.04
CA VAL A 179 3.09 2.99 0.96
C VAL A 179 2.31 3.64 2.10
N THR A 180 2.95 3.80 3.25
CA THR A 180 2.44 4.61 4.36
C THR A 180 2.49 6.10 4.00
N PRO A 181 1.69 6.97 4.65
CA PRO A 181 1.71 8.40 4.35
C PRO A 181 3.09 9.05 4.61
N GLU A 182 3.83 8.56 5.59
CA GLU A 182 5.19 9.01 5.89
C GLU A 182 6.15 8.69 4.73
N LEU A 183 6.12 7.45 4.24
CA LEU A 183 6.91 7.01 3.10
C LEU A 183 6.55 7.78 1.83
N LYS A 184 5.26 8.07 1.64
CA LYS A 184 4.80 8.90 0.52
C LYS A 184 5.43 10.29 0.56
N ASN A 185 5.44 10.93 1.74
CA ASN A 185 6.05 12.24 1.91
C ASN A 185 7.56 12.23 1.61
N GLU A 186 8.26 11.16 2.01
CA GLU A 186 9.68 10.98 1.70
C GLU A 186 9.93 10.82 0.19
N LEU A 187 9.12 10.01 -0.50
CA LEU A 187 9.22 9.84 -1.95
C LEU A 187 8.91 11.13 -2.71
N ASP A 188 7.89 11.86 -2.28
CA ASP A 188 7.53 13.17 -2.85
C ASP A 188 8.65 14.19 -2.62
N LEU A 189 9.30 14.16 -1.45
CA LEU A 189 10.44 15.00 -1.15
C LEU A 189 11.62 14.72 -2.11
N ILE A 190 11.95 13.44 -2.33
CA ILE A 190 13.02 13.04 -3.27
C ILE A 190 12.68 13.49 -4.69
N ARG A 191 11.42 13.36 -5.10
CA ARG A 191 10.96 13.84 -6.41
C ARG A 191 11.15 15.35 -6.56
N MET A 192 10.81 16.11 -5.52
CA MET A 192 10.87 17.56 -5.50
C MET A 192 12.26 18.12 -5.15
N ARG A 193 13.30 17.27 -5.06
CA ARG A 193 14.67 17.66 -4.69
C ARG A 193 15.24 18.85 -5.46
N SER A 194 14.81 19.03 -6.71
CA SER A 194 15.24 20.16 -7.57
C SER A 194 14.77 21.53 -7.09
N VAL A 195 13.71 21.59 -6.30
CA VAL A 195 13.13 22.85 -5.79
C VAL A 195 13.58 23.14 -4.37
N LEU A 196 14.09 22.13 -3.64
CA LEU A 196 14.45 22.26 -2.23
C LEU A 196 15.61 23.23 -1.99
N ASP A 197 16.67 23.12 -2.80
CA ASP A 197 17.86 23.97 -2.69
C ASP A 197 18.09 24.70 -4.03
N PRO A 198 18.02 26.05 -4.08
CA PRO A 198 18.23 26.80 -5.31
C PRO A 198 19.66 26.69 -5.84
N LYS A 199 20.63 26.26 -5.02
CA LYS A 199 22.04 26.13 -5.42
C LYS A 199 22.34 24.78 -6.06
N LYS A 200 21.48 23.76 -5.82
CA LYS A 200 21.71 22.40 -6.30
C LYS A 200 20.79 22.11 -7.48
N VAL A 201 21.40 21.85 -8.64
CA VAL A 201 20.66 21.42 -9.83
C VAL A 201 20.84 19.91 -9.99
N TYR A 202 19.71 19.19 -10.03
CA TYR A 202 19.69 17.76 -10.28
C TYR A 202 19.25 17.46 -11.72
N GLY A 203 19.67 16.31 -12.24
CA GLY A 203 19.15 15.80 -13.51
C GLY A 203 17.62 15.65 -13.47
N ARG A 204 16.97 15.94 -14.60
CA ARG A 204 15.51 15.82 -14.74
C ARG A 204 15.09 14.35 -14.63
N VAL A 205 14.10 14.08 -13.78
CA VAL A 205 13.51 12.74 -13.66
C VAL A 205 12.42 12.59 -14.73
N GLU A 206 12.55 11.59 -15.61
CA GLU A 206 11.59 11.33 -16.70
C GLU A 206 10.28 10.71 -16.20
N LYS A 207 10.36 9.88 -15.16
CA LYS A 207 9.20 9.16 -14.61
C LYS A 207 8.56 9.97 -13.49
N ARG A 208 7.31 10.36 -13.71
CA ARG A 208 6.48 11.06 -12.70
C ARG A 208 5.89 10.12 -11.65
N SER A 209 5.95 8.80 -11.85
CA SER A 209 5.40 7.79 -10.94
C SER A 209 6.39 7.41 -9.84
N THR A 210 5.88 7.20 -8.62
CA THR A 210 6.66 6.62 -7.52
C THR A 210 7.13 5.21 -7.86
N PRO A 211 8.35 4.81 -7.46
CA PRO A 211 8.83 3.46 -7.68
C PRO A 211 8.02 2.46 -6.84
N LYS A 212 7.70 1.30 -7.42
CA LYS A 212 6.97 0.23 -6.71
C LYS A 212 7.83 -0.53 -5.69
N TYR A 213 9.09 -0.79 -6.04
CA TYR A 213 10.04 -1.52 -5.18
C TYR A 213 11.11 -0.54 -4.75
N PHE A 214 11.27 -0.35 -3.45
CA PHE A 214 12.26 0.53 -2.85
C PHE A 214 12.55 0.11 -1.42
N GLU A 215 13.70 0.50 -0.90
CA GLU A 215 14.09 0.30 0.49
C GLU A 215 14.69 1.61 0.99
N ILE A 216 14.44 1.94 2.26
CA ILE A 216 15.01 3.11 2.92
C ILE A 216 16.08 2.61 3.88
N GLY A 217 17.31 3.05 3.63
CA GLY A 217 18.46 2.75 4.45
C GLY A 217 19.04 4.01 5.08
N THR A 218 19.76 3.83 6.17
CA THR A 218 20.54 4.89 6.81
C THR A 218 22.01 4.74 6.43
N VAL A 219 22.68 5.86 6.21
CA VAL A 219 24.12 5.85 5.90
C VAL A 219 24.89 5.57 7.18
N LEU A 220 25.65 4.47 7.19
CA LEU A 220 26.58 4.14 8.28
C LEU A 220 27.85 4.95 8.12
N GLU A 221 28.29 5.54 9.23
CA GLU A 221 29.49 6.38 9.27
C GLU A 221 30.75 5.53 9.13
N SER A 222 31.67 5.94 8.27
CA SER A 222 33.00 5.32 8.22
C SER A 222 33.84 5.84 9.39
N PRO A 223 34.63 4.99 10.07
CA PRO A 223 35.60 5.45 11.07
C PRO A 223 36.66 6.40 10.52
N LEU A 224 36.82 6.45 9.19
CA LEU A 224 37.78 7.31 8.50
C LEU A 224 37.24 8.73 8.22
N ASP A 225 35.92 8.94 8.29
CA ASP A 225 35.30 10.22 7.96
C ASP A 225 35.57 11.26 9.05
N HIS A 226 35.76 12.51 8.63
CA HIS A 226 36.06 13.59 9.57
C HIS A 226 34.82 14.01 10.38
N PHE A 227 35.04 14.68 11.52
CA PHE A 227 33.98 15.13 12.44
C PHE A 227 32.87 15.94 11.76
N ASN A 228 33.21 16.72 10.72
CA ASN A 228 32.25 17.56 9.98
C ASN A 228 31.34 16.76 9.05
N GLU A 229 31.86 15.68 8.45
CA GLU A 229 31.10 14.84 7.49
C GLU A 229 30.18 13.87 8.24
N ARG A 230 30.64 13.39 9.38
CA ARG A 230 29.92 12.45 10.23
C ARG A 230 28.61 13.02 10.79
N GLY A 231 28.59 14.33 11.03
CA GLY A 231 27.51 15.00 11.75
C GLY A 231 27.42 14.59 13.22
N LEU A 232 26.55 15.27 13.97
CA LEU A 232 26.31 14.97 15.38
C LEU A 232 25.16 13.95 15.49
N LYS A 233 25.26 12.97 16.38
CA LYS A 233 24.16 12.03 16.65
C LYS A 233 22.84 12.72 17.02
N LYS A 234 22.91 13.94 17.55
CA LYS A 234 21.76 14.77 17.94
C LYS A 234 21.02 15.39 16.75
N THR A 235 21.74 15.69 15.66
CA THR A 235 21.15 16.28 14.47
C THR A 235 20.51 15.22 13.58
N LYS A 236 21.02 13.98 13.62
CA LYS A 236 20.45 12.84 12.89
C LYS A 236 19.01 12.56 13.31
N LYS A 237 18.11 12.53 12.33
CA LYS A 237 16.69 12.18 12.50
C LYS A 237 16.38 10.82 11.91
N GLN A 238 15.21 10.29 12.25
CA GLN A 238 14.74 8.99 11.74
C GLN A 238 14.25 9.09 10.29
N SER A 239 13.60 10.21 9.94
CA SER A 239 13.06 10.46 8.59
C SER A 239 13.79 11.61 7.91
N LEU A 240 13.88 11.54 6.58
CA LEU A 240 14.43 12.60 5.74
C LEU A 240 13.61 13.91 5.85
N VAL A 241 12.29 13.78 5.99
CA VAL A 241 11.40 14.94 6.12
C VAL A 241 11.63 15.64 7.46
N ASP A 242 11.82 14.89 8.53
CA ASP A 242 12.09 15.42 9.87
C ASP A 242 13.45 16.15 9.93
N ASP A 243 14.47 15.59 9.29
CA ASP A 243 15.78 16.24 9.17
C ASP A 243 15.68 17.59 8.47
N LEU A 244 14.92 17.62 7.38
CA LEU A 244 14.68 18.85 6.62
C LEU A 244 13.83 19.87 7.39
N MET A 245 12.87 19.41 8.19
CA MET A 245 12.09 20.27 9.08
C MET A 245 12.93 20.81 10.24
N ALA A 246 13.98 20.12 10.67
CA ALA A 246 14.88 20.61 11.71
C ALA A 246 15.80 21.76 11.24
N ASP A 247 16.01 21.90 9.93
CA ASP A 247 16.86 22.96 9.36
C ASP A 247 16.14 24.33 9.34
N ALA A 248 16.63 25.25 10.17
CA ALA A 248 16.09 26.60 10.29
C ALA A 248 16.30 27.46 9.03
N GLU A 249 17.38 27.25 8.27
CA GLU A 249 17.63 28.01 7.03
C GLU A 249 16.63 27.62 5.95
N PHE A 250 16.40 26.31 5.81
CA PHE A 250 15.41 25.76 4.91
C PHE A 250 14.00 26.28 5.22
N GLN A 251 13.60 26.28 6.50
CA GLN A 251 12.30 26.82 6.91
C GLN A 251 12.13 28.30 6.52
N LYS A 252 13.15 29.13 6.79
CA LYS A 252 13.13 30.57 6.46
C LYS A 252 12.99 30.78 4.96
N PHE A 253 13.78 30.05 4.16
CA PHE A 253 13.73 30.13 2.71
C PHE A 253 12.36 29.75 2.16
N ASN A 254 11.82 28.61 2.60
CA ASN A 254 10.52 28.11 2.16
C ASN A 254 9.38 29.02 2.55
N LYS A 255 9.36 29.52 3.80
CA LYS A 255 8.33 30.45 4.26
C LYS A 255 8.31 31.72 3.40
N ARG A 256 9.49 32.28 3.11
CA ARG A 256 9.63 33.44 2.22
C ARG A 256 9.11 33.14 0.81
N LYS A 257 9.53 32.03 0.21
CA LYS A 257 9.13 31.66 -1.16
C LYS A 257 7.66 31.29 -1.28
N TYR A 258 7.10 30.67 -0.24
CA TYR A 258 5.68 30.38 -0.15
C TYR A 258 4.84 31.67 -0.11
N ALA A 259 5.22 32.65 0.71
CA ALA A 259 4.55 33.96 0.74
C ALA A 259 4.61 34.66 -0.62
N GLU A 260 5.77 34.68 -1.27
CA GLU A 260 5.94 35.22 -2.62
C GLU A 260 5.04 34.50 -3.65
N ALA A 261 4.92 33.17 -3.56
CA ALA A 261 4.06 32.38 -4.43
C ALA A 261 2.57 32.70 -4.21
N LEU A 262 2.14 32.85 -2.96
CA LEU A 262 0.77 33.23 -2.61
C LEU A 262 0.42 34.62 -3.17
N GLU A 263 1.30 35.60 -3.02
CA GLU A 263 1.09 36.94 -3.59
C GLU A 263 1.00 36.90 -5.12
N LYS A 264 1.86 36.12 -5.78
CA LYS A 264 1.79 35.93 -7.23
C LYS A 264 0.48 35.27 -7.65
N ARG A 265 0.00 34.26 -6.91
CA ARG A 265 -1.31 33.63 -7.17
C ARG A 265 -2.44 34.64 -7.04
N LYS A 266 -2.45 35.45 -5.97
CA LYS A 266 -3.46 36.52 -5.75
C LYS A 266 -3.45 37.55 -6.89
N LYS A 267 -2.28 38.03 -7.31
CA LYS A 267 -2.13 38.98 -8.43
C LYS A 267 -2.67 38.40 -9.74
N LYS A 268 -2.35 37.12 -10.03
CA LYS A 268 -2.86 36.42 -11.22
C LYS A 268 -4.39 36.26 -11.17
N ALA A 269 -4.95 35.87 -10.02
CA ALA A 269 -6.39 35.76 -9.84
C ALA A 269 -7.08 37.11 -10.08
N TYR A 270 -6.60 38.19 -9.43
CA TYR A 270 -7.11 39.53 -9.64
C TYR A 270 -7.06 39.96 -11.13
N HIS A 271 -5.95 39.69 -11.80
CA HIS A 271 -5.81 39.99 -13.23
C HIS A 271 -6.85 39.25 -14.09
N LYS A 272 -7.10 37.95 -13.81
CA LYS A 272 -8.15 37.18 -14.48
C LYS A 272 -9.53 37.82 -14.27
N VAL A 273 -9.86 38.23 -13.04
CA VAL A 273 -11.14 38.89 -12.73
C VAL A 273 -11.30 40.19 -13.52
N VAL A 274 -10.28 41.05 -13.51
CA VAL A 274 -10.30 42.33 -14.24
C VAL A 274 -10.48 42.11 -15.75
N LEU A 275 -9.85 41.09 -16.32
CA LEU A 275 -10.03 40.73 -17.73
C LEU A 275 -11.46 40.25 -18.03
N LYS A 276 -12.04 39.40 -17.17
CA LYS A 276 -13.45 38.98 -17.30
C LYS A 276 -14.39 40.20 -17.26
N MET A 277 -14.25 41.06 -16.24
CA MET A 277 -15.04 42.30 -16.12
C MET A 277 -14.93 43.21 -17.35
N LYS A 278 -13.74 43.35 -17.95
CA LYS A 278 -13.55 44.14 -19.17
C LYS A 278 -14.26 43.50 -20.38
N LYS A 279 -14.26 42.17 -20.50
CA LYS A 279 -15.00 41.46 -21.55
C LYS A 279 -16.50 41.64 -21.40
N ASP A 280 -17.03 41.53 -20.18
CA ASP A 280 -18.46 41.64 -19.93
C ASP A 280 -18.98 43.06 -20.17
N LYS A 281 -18.19 44.09 -19.82
CA LYS A 281 -18.49 45.49 -20.17
C LYS A 281 -18.54 45.73 -21.67
N LYS A 282 -17.72 45.04 -22.47
CA LYS A 282 -17.74 45.15 -23.93
C LYS A 282 -18.94 44.45 -24.56
N LYS A 283 -19.41 43.33 -23.99
CA LYS A 283 -20.59 42.60 -24.48
C LYS A 283 -21.92 43.33 -24.19
N LYS A 284 -21.95 44.23 -23.21
CA LYS A 284 -23.13 45.02 -22.84
C LYS A 284 -23.29 46.33 -23.64
N LYS A 285 -22.31 46.69 -24.47
CA LYS A 285 -22.41 47.77 -25.46
C LYS A 285 -22.73 47.17 -26.82
#